data_AF-A0A353CB54-F1
#
_entry.id   AF-A0A353CB54-F1
#
_cell.length_a   1.000
_cell.length_b   1.000
_cell.length_c   1.000
_cell.angle_alpha   90.00
_cell.angle_beta   90.00
_cell.angle_gamma   90.00
#
_symmetry.space_group_name_H-M   'P 1'
#
loop_
_entity.id
_entity.type
_entity.pdbx_description
1 polymer ?
#
loop_
_entity_poly.entity_id
_entity_poly.type
_entity_poly.pdbx_seq_one_letter_code
_entity_poly.pdbx_strand_id
1 'polypeptide(L)'
;QGFSSIRRLNKRGNKRDPRNSLVLEYLRFVRELKPLTIMLENVPGLQDYFLFSQLLRDLKKLGYWVDYDVVNIKDFGVPQSRRRLVLVGSRLGELKVAYPSSRSPKTVRQTIGKLPPPSESKDWVHKVVANH
;
A
#
# COMPACT_ATOMS: atom_id res chain seq x y z
N GLN A 1 -2.84 -11.30 3.91
CA GLN A 1 -1.54 -11.12 4.60
C GLN A 1 -1.78 -10.92 6.10
N GLY A 2 -0.82 -11.24 6.97
CA GLY A 2 -0.98 -11.26 8.43
C GLY A 2 -1.31 -9.92 9.09
N PHE A 3 -1.12 -8.83 8.35
CA PHE A 3 -1.32 -7.44 8.76
C PHE A 3 -2.72 -6.88 8.44
N SER A 4 -3.60 -7.67 7.83
CA SER A 4 -4.97 -7.22 7.50
C SER A 4 -5.84 -7.14 8.75
N SER A 5 -6.57 -6.03 8.90
CA SER A 5 -7.55 -5.82 9.96
C SER A 5 -8.60 -6.94 10.05
N ILE A 6 -8.96 -7.55 8.90
CA ILE A 6 -9.91 -8.66 8.82
C ILE A 6 -9.43 -9.88 9.62
N ARG A 7 -8.12 -10.07 9.74
CA ARG A 7 -7.53 -11.20 10.47
C ARG A 7 -7.42 -10.94 11.97
N ARG A 8 -7.44 -9.67 12.40
CA ARG A 8 -7.39 -9.28 13.82
C ARG A 8 -8.67 -9.68 14.58
N LEU A 9 -9.79 -9.85 13.86
CA LEU A 9 -11.06 -10.38 14.37
C LEU A 9 -11.00 -11.89 14.63
N ASN A 10 -10.14 -12.63 13.93
CA ASN A 10 -9.94 -14.06 14.11
C ASN A 10 -8.78 -14.32 15.10
N LYS A 11 -9.10 -14.21 16.40
CA LYS A 11 -8.22 -14.24 17.59
C LYS A 11 -7.27 -15.44 17.79
N ARG A 12 -6.99 -16.29 16.80
CA ARG A 12 -6.11 -17.46 16.98
C ARG A 12 -4.90 -17.44 16.04
N GLY A 13 -3.75 -17.05 16.61
CA GLY A 13 -2.42 -17.39 16.09
C GLY A 13 -1.81 -16.35 15.15
N ASN A 14 -1.09 -15.35 15.69
CA ASN A 14 -0.46 -14.33 14.84
C ASN A 14 0.93 -13.87 15.35
N LYS A 15 1.73 -14.77 15.95
CA LYS A 15 3.14 -14.48 16.27
C LYS A 15 4.14 -15.00 15.22
N ARG A 16 3.72 -15.86 14.29
CA ARG A 16 4.59 -16.47 13.27
C ARG A 16 3.88 -16.59 11.91
N ASP A 17 3.43 -15.46 11.35
CA ASP A 17 3.01 -15.48 9.95
C ASP A 17 4.27 -15.44 9.06
N PRO A 18 4.56 -16.47 8.25
CA PRO A 18 5.73 -16.47 7.38
C PRO A 18 5.75 -15.30 6.40
N ARG A 19 4.61 -14.68 6.08
CA ARG A 19 4.54 -13.51 5.19
C ARG A 19 5.17 -12.26 5.79
N ASN A 20 5.39 -12.24 7.11
CA ASN A 20 6.07 -11.13 7.77
C ASN A 20 7.57 -11.08 7.44
N SER A 21 8.15 -12.19 6.95
CA SER A 21 9.53 -12.21 6.46
C SER A 21 9.71 -11.46 5.14
N LEU A 22 8.65 -11.17 4.38
CA LEU A 22 8.76 -10.46 3.10
C LEU A 22 9.34 -9.04 3.27
N VAL A 23 9.15 -8.42 4.44
CA VAL A 23 9.78 -7.14 4.76
C VAL A 23 11.30 -7.29 4.93
N LEU A 24 11.76 -8.44 5.41
CA LEU A 24 13.18 -8.76 5.51
C LEU A 24 13.77 -9.05 4.13
N GLU A 25 13.01 -9.71 3.24
CA GLU A 25 13.42 -9.89 1.83
C GLU A 25 13.54 -8.57 1.09
N TYR A 26 12.60 -7.63 1.32
CA TYR A 26 12.73 -6.27 0.81
C TYR A 26 14.04 -5.61 1.28
N LEU A 27 14.36 -5.70 2.57
CA LEU A 27 15.62 -5.17 3.11
C LEU A 27 16.85 -5.84 2.48
N ARG A 28 16.79 -7.16 2.25
CA ARG A 28 17.86 -7.90 1.56
C ARG A 28 18.10 -7.32 0.17
N PHE A 29 17.05 -7.13 -0.63
CA PHE A 29 17.18 -6.51 -1.96
C PHE A 29 17.74 -5.08 -1.89
N VAL A 30 17.28 -4.26 -0.95
CA VAL A 30 17.79 -2.89 -0.78
C VAL A 30 19.29 -2.89 -0.43
N ARG A 31 19.74 -3.85 0.40
CA ARG A 31 21.14 -3.99 0.80
C ARG A 31 22.04 -4.41 -0.36
N GLU A 32 21.60 -5.36 -1.17
CA GLU A 32 22.37 -5.88 -2.30
C GLU A 32 22.40 -4.90 -3.48
N LEU A 33 21.24 -4.36 -3.86
CA LEU A 33 21.10 -3.50 -5.04
C LEU A 33 21.52 -2.05 -4.78
N LYS A 34 21.46 -1.60 -3.51
CA LYS A 34 21.83 -0.25 -3.07
C LYS A 34 21.24 0.89 -3.93
N PRO A 35 19.94 0.86 -4.29
CA PRO A 35 19.33 1.86 -5.16
C PRO A 35 19.44 3.29 -4.60
N LEU A 36 19.35 4.30 -5.48
CA LEU A 36 19.38 5.70 -5.05
C LEU A 36 18.14 6.08 -4.22
N THR A 37 16.99 5.53 -4.60
CA THR A 37 15.70 5.77 -3.95
C THR A 37 14.94 4.46 -3.81
N ILE A 38 14.13 4.36 -2.76
CA ILE A 38 13.31 3.19 -2.44
C ILE A 38 11.89 3.60 -2.08
N MET A 39 10.94 2.68 -2.29
CA MET A 39 9.56 2.83 -1.85
C MET A 39 9.02 1.47 -1.39
N LEU A 40 8.26 1.48 -0.30
CA LEU A 40 7.51 0.33 0.20
C LEU A 40 6.06 0.73 0.48
N GLU A 41 5.12 -0.01 -0.11
CA GLU A 41 3.68 0.10 0.17
C GLU A 41 3.21 -1.11 0.96
N ASN A 42 2.40 -0.89 2.00
CA ASN A 42 1.72 -1.97 2.70
C ASN A 42 0.42 -1.50 3.35
N VAL A 43 -0.30 -2.41 3.99
CA VAL A 43 -1.45 -2.08 4.83
C VAL A 43 -1.02 -1.29 6.08
N PRO A 44 -1.89 -0.43 6.64
CA PRO A 44 -1.54 0.42 7.78
C PRO A 44 -1.00 -0.34 8.99
N GLY A 45 -1.49 -1.56 9.25
CA GLY A 45 -1.08 -2.37 10.39
C GLY A 45 0.38 -2.85 10.37
N LEU A 46 1.12 -2.64 9.27
CA LEU A 46 2.56 -2.93 9.26
C LEU A 46 3.33 -1.99 10.20
N GLN A 47 2.87 -0.75 10.40
CA GLN A 47 3.57 0.22 11.25
C GLN A 47 3.69 -0.22 12.71
N ASP A 48 2.70 -0.98 13.20
CA ASP A 48 2.61 -1.47 14.57
C ASP A 48 3.42 -2.76 14.78
N TYR A 49 4.04 -3.28 13.72
CA TYR A 49 4.75 -4.55 13.77
C TYR A 49 6.23 -4.34 14.13
N PHE A 50 6.74 -5.13 15.07
CA PHE A 50 8.09 -4.93 15.61
C PHE A 50 9.20 -4.93 14.54
N LEU A 51 9.07 -5.75 13.49
CA LEU A 51 10.04 -5.80 12.38
C LEU A 51 10.05 -4.51 11.54
N PHE A 52 8.98 -3.71 11.52
CA PHE A 52 8.97 -2.44 10.81
C PHE A 52 9.93 -1.44 11.46
N SER A 53 9.97 -1.37 12.80
CA SER A 53 10.95 -0.56 13.52
C SER A 53 12.39 -0.97 13.21
N GLN A 54 12.64 -2.28 13.04
CA GLN A 54 13.94 -2.82 12.67
C GLN A 54 14.31 -2.46 11.23
N LEU A 55 13.37 -2.61 10.29
CA LEU A 55 13.53 -2.17 8.91
C LEU A 55 13.98 -0.71 8.84
N LEU A 56 13.30 0.20 9.55
CA LEU A 56 13.64 1.63 9.55
C LEU A 56 15.07 1.88 10.05
N ARG A 57 15.48 1.19 11.13
CA ARG A 57 16.85 1.31 11.66
C ARG A 57 17.88 0.81 10.66
N ASP A 58 17.62 -0.32 10.02
CA ASP A 58 18.57 -0.92 9.08
C ASP A 58 18.67 -0.10 7.78
N LEU A 59 17.57 0.47 7.28
CA LEU A 59 17.59 1.41 6.15
C LEU A 59 18.41 2.67 6.47
N LYS A 60 18.26 3.24 7.67
CA LYS A 60 19.08 4.38 8.11
C LYS A 60 20.57 4.02 8.18
N LYS A 61 20.91 2.84 8.71
CA LYS A 61 22.31 2.34 8.72
C LYS A 61 22.89 2.14 7.33
N LEU A 62 22.05 1.82 6.34
CA LEU A 62 22.45 1.72 4.93
C LEU A 62 22.60 3.09 4.24
N GLY A 63 22.39 4.20 4.96
CA GLY A 63 22.58 5.57 4.46
C GLY A 63 21.34 6.15 3.78
N TYR A 64 20.15 5.60 4.02
CA TYR A 64 18.91 6.18 3.51
C TYR A 64 18.32 7.18 4.51
N TRP A 65 17.98 8.36 4.01
CA TRP A 65 16.92 9.19 4.59
C TRP A 65 15.60 8.47 4.36
N VAL A 66 14.78 8.33 5.40
CA VAL A 66 13.51 7.61 5.32
C VAL A 66 12.38 8.42 5.91
N ASP A 67 11.23 8.38 5.25
CA ASP A 67 9.98 9.01 5.68
C ASP A 67 8.82 8.06 5.39
N TYR A 68 7.79 8.07 6.23
CA TYR A 68 6.63 7.22 6.01
C TYR A 68 5.34 7.81 6.60
N ASP A 69 4.21 7.49 6.00
CA ASP A 69 2.88 7.84 6.53
C ASP A 69 1.79 6.86 6.03
N VAL A 70 0.65 6.84 6.71
CA VAL A 70 -0.56 6.16 6.27
C VAL A 70 -1.42 7.12 5.44
N VAL A 71 -1.27 7.04 4.12
CA VAL A 71 -2.02 7.85 3.17
C VAL A 71 -3.35 7.21 2.78
N ASN A 72 -4.39 8.01 2.52
CA ASN A 72 -5.63 7.54 1.91
C ASN A 72 -5.67 7.95 0.44
N ILE A 73 -5.74 6.96 -0.47
CA ILE A 73 -5.72 7.25 -1.90
C ILE A 73 -6.93 8.06 -2.38
N LYS A 74 -8.01 8.11 -1.60
CA LYS A 74 -9.16 8.99 -1.88
C LYS A 74 -8.75 10.46 -2.00
N ASP A 75 -7.74 10.87 -1.24
CA ASP A 75 -7.27 12.26 -1.20
C ASP A 75 -6.49 12.61 -2.48
N PHE A 76 -6.07 11.59 -3.26
CA PHE A 76 -5.39 11.68 -4.54
C PHE A 76 -6.35 11.56 -5.74
N GLY A 77 -7.66 11.72 -5.52
CA GLY A 77 -8.66 11.73 -6.58
C GLY A 77 -9.06 10.35 -7.10
N VAL A 78 -8.76 9.28 -6.36
CA VAL A 78 -9.24 7.93 -6.66
C VAL A 78 -10.58 7.70 -5.96
N PRO A 79 -11.63 7.18 -6.63
CA PRO A 79 -12.96 6.99 -6.05
C PRO A 79 -13.04 5.77 -5.12
N GLN A 80 -12.04 5.60 -4.25
CA GLN A 80 -11.92 4.48 -3.32
C GLN A 80 -11.28 4.95 -2.02
N SER A 81 -11.92 4.67 -0.89
CA SER A 81 -11.27 4.80 0.42
C SER A 81 -10.33 3.62 0.64
N ARG A 82 -9.03 3.84 0.44
CA ARG A 82 -7.99 2.83 0.62
C ARG A 82 -6.79 3.46 1.32
N ARG A 83 -6.62 3.09 2.60
CA ARG A 83 -5.49 3.53 3.43
C ARG A 83 -4.30 2.60 3.26
N ARG A 84 -3.12 3.16 3.08
CA ARG A 84 -1.86 2.41 2.90
C ARG A 84 -0.72 3.10 3.61
N LEU A 85 0.10 2.30 4.29
CA LEU A 85 1.40 2.73 4.75
C LEU A 85 2.29 2.87 3.52
N VAL A 86 2.84 4.05 3.31
CA VAL A 86 3.82 4.35 2.28
C VAL A 86 5.10 4.78 2.99
N LEU A 87 6.19 4.08 2.70
CA LEU A 87 7.54 4.45 3.10
C LEU A 87 8.30 4.84 1.84
N VAL A 88 9.00 5.96 1.91
CA VAL A 88 9.95 6.39 0.89
C VAL A 88 11.34 6.53 1.52
N GLY A 89 12.38 6.32 0.73
CA GLY A 89 13.73 6.60 1.18
C GLY A 89 14.69 6.97 0.07
N SER A 90 15.75 7.70 0.41
CA SER A 90 16.72 8.22 -0.54
C SER A 90 18.12 8.27 0.05
N ARG A 91 19.12 7.94 -0.76
CA ARG A 91 20.56 8.13 -0.46
C ARG A 91 21.07 9.51 -0.91
N LEU A 92 20.26 10.24 -1.68
CA LEU A 92 20.62 11.54 -2.26
C LEU A 92 20.25 12.73 -1.34
N GLY A 93 19.50 12.49 -0.26
CA GLY A 93 19.02 13.53 0.63
C GLY A 93 17.62 13.23 1.15
N GLU A 94 17.01 14.22 1.80
CA GLU A 94 15.67 14.09 2.36
C GLU A 94 14.63 13.86 1.27
N LEU A 95 13.79 12.85 1.46
CA LEU A 95 12.65 12.53 0.61
C LEU A 95 11.43 12.33 1.50
N LYS A 96 10.37 13.09 1.25
CA LYS A 96 9.12 13.03 2.02
C LYS A 96 8.03 12.30 1.26
N VAL A 97 7.11 11.68 2.01
CA VAL A 97 5.87 11.18 1.43
C VAL A 97 5.13 12.37 0.79
N ALA A 98 4.78 12.22 -0.48
CA ALA A 98 4.09 13.27 -1.23
C ALA A 98 2.60 13.31 -0.90
N TYR A 99 2.06 14.52 -0.82
CA TYR A 99 0.63 14.77 -0.70
C TYR A 99 0.19 15.67 -1.86
N PRO A 100 -1.04 15.52 -2.36
CA PRO A 100 -1.55 16.38 -3.41
C PRO A 100 -1.75 17.80 -2.87
N SER A 101 -1.42 18.82 -3.68
CA SER A 101 -1.56 20.23 -3.32
C SER A 101 -3.01 20.64 -3.04
N SER A 102 -3.99 19.91 -3.61
CA SER A 102 -5.41 20.08 -3.35
C SER A 102 -6.11 18.73 -3.29
N ARG A 103 -6.98 18.53 -2.30
CA ARG A 103 -7.82 17.33 -2.21
C ARG A 103 -9.02 17.49 -3.13
N SER A 104 -9.09 16.68 -4.18
CA SER A 104 -10.21 16.65 -5.12
C SER A 104 -10.84 15.25 -5.13
N PRO A 105 -11.64 14.89 -4.10
CA PRO A 105 -12.23 13.57 -4.02
C PRO A 105 -13.13 13.31 -5.24
N LYS A 106 -12.88 12.21 -5.95
CA LYS A 106 -13.74 11.76 -7.05
C LYS A 106 -14.75 10.74 -6.54
N THR A 107 -15.97 10.81 -7.05
CA THR A 107 -16.99 9.81 -6.80
C THR A 107 -16.92 8.67 -7.81
N VAL A 108 -17.54 7.53 -7.46
CA VAL A 108 -17.71 6.40 -8.39
C VAL A 108 -18.46 6.87 -9.64
N ARG A 109 -19.56 7.61 -9.48
CA ARG A 109 -20.34 8.16 -10.61
C ARG A 109 -19.48 9.03 -11.53
N GLN A 110 -18.63 9.91 -10.99
CA GLN A 110 -17.75 10.74 -11.82
C GLN A 110 -16.71 9.92 -12.60
N THR A 111 -16.35 8.74 -12.11
CA THR A 111 -15.29 7.92 -12.71
C THR A 111 -15.84 6.92 -13.74
N ILE A 112 -16.94 6.24 -13.42
CA ILE A 112 -17.50 5.18 -14.27
C ILE A 112 -18.88 5.50 -14.83
N GLY A 113 -19.48 6.64 -14.50
CA GLY A 113 -20.85 6.97 -14.92
C GLY A 113 -21.01 7.27 -16.41
N LYS A 114 -19.91 7.41 -17.15
CA LYS A 114 -19.92 7.53 -18.62
C LYS A 114 -19.65 6.19 -19.34
N LEU A 115 -19.39 5.12 -18.60
CA LEU A 115 -19.22 3.80 -19.21
C LEU A 115 -20.59 3.32 -19.74
N PRO A 116 -20.62 2.66 -20.90
CA PRO A 116 -21.86 2.09 -21.43
C PRO A 116 -22.43 1.09 -20.42
N PRO A 117 -23.77 0.92 -20.37
CA PRO A 117 -24.37 -0.07 -19.52
C PRO A 117 -23.83 -1.46 -19.88
N PRO A 118 -23.62 -2.36 -18.89
CA PRO A 118 -23.11 -3.70 -19.16
C PRO A 118 -23.93 -4.48 -20.21
N SER A 119 -25.22 -4.19 -20.34
CA SER A 119 -26.12 -4.76 -21.36
C SER A 119 -25.69 -4.49 -22.80
N GLU A 120 -24.99 -3.38 -23.06
CA GLU A 120 -24.47 -3.02 -24.38
C GLU A 120 -23.07 -3.60 -24.62
N SER A 121 -22.46 -4.24 -23.63
CA SER A 121 -21.12 -4.81 -23.76
C SER A 121 -21.15 -6.06 -24.66
N LYS A 122 -20.17 -6.16 -25.55
CA LYS A 122 -19.93 -7.38 -26.34
C LYS A 122 -19.10 -8.43 -25.57
N ASP A 123 -18.53 -8.04 -24.43
CA ASP A 123 -17.81 -8.96 -23.55
C ASP A 123 -18.78 -9.95 -22.91
N TRP A 124 -18.48 -11.25 -23.04
CA TRP A 124 -19.31 -12.31 -22.51
C TRP A 124 -19.31 -12.32 -20.97
N VAL A 125 -18.23 -11.86 -20.32
CA VAL A 125 -18.13 -11.79 -18.85
C VAL A 125 -19.14 -10.79 -18.27
N HIS A 126 -19.44 -9.71 -19.00
CA HIS A 126 -20.42 -8.70 -18.59
C HIS A 126 -21.88 -9.15 -18.77
N LYS A 127 -22.11 -10.29 -19.43
CA LYS A 127 -23.42 -10.91 -19.64
C LYS A 127 -23.70 -12.04 -18.66
N VAL A 128 -22.76 -12.35 -17.77
CA VAL A 128 -22.96 -13.32 -16.69
C VAL A 128 -23.82 -12.67 -15.61
N VAL A 129 -25.12 -12.86 -15.70
CA VAL A 129 -26.06 -12.47 -14.65
C VAL A 129 -26.17 -13.62 -13.65
N ALA A 130 -25.95 -13.34 -12.37
CA ALA A 130 -26.19 -14.32 -11.32
C ALA A 130 -27.70 -14.60 -11.25
N ASN A 131 -28.11 -15.85 -11.50
CA ASN A 131 -29.45 -16.31 -11.15
C ASN A 131 -29.48 -16.48 -9.62
N HIS A 132 -30.09 -15.51 -8.94
CA HIS A 132 -30.43 -15.59 -7.53
C HIS A 132 -31.89 -16.03 -7.37
#